data_AF-A0A8T6J7Q8-F1
#
_entry.id   AF-A0A8T6J7Q8-F1
#
_cell.length_a   1.000
_cell.length_b   1.000
_cell.length_c   1.000
_cell.angle_alpha   90.00
_cell.angle_beta   90.00
_cell.angle_gamma   90.00
#
_symmetry.space_group_name_H-M   'P 1'
#
loop_
_entity.id
_entity.type
_entity.pdbx_description
1 polymer ?
#
loop_
_entity_poly.entity_id
_entity_poly.type
_entity_poly.pdbx_seq_one_letter_code
_entity_poly.pdbx_strand_id
1 'polypeptide(L)'
;MMGRDFGDGWRFCCLLLAVSIAGGCATMSESECINADWREVGRNDGLEGKRQTQLARHYDACIRYGITPDRDEYMAGREAGL
;
A
#
# COMPACT_ATOMS: atom_id res chain seq x y z
N MET A 1 22.93 10.64 48.62
CA MET A 1 22.00 9.69 47.98
C MET A 1 22.32 9.63 46.49
N MET A 2 22.44 8.40 45.97
CA MET A 2 22.67 7.95 44.59
C MET A 2 22.23 8.93 43.49
N GLY A 3 22.89 9.04 42.33
CA GLY A 3 23.89 8.20 41.70
C GLY A 3 23.91 8.54 40.21
N ARG A 4 25.11 8.63 39.64
CA ARG A 4 25.43 8.96 38.26
C ARG A 4 24.75 8.05 37.23
N ASP A 5 24.54 8.60 36.04
CA ASP A 5 24.66 7.95 34.73
C ASP A 5 24.10 6.53 34.56
N PHE A 6 22.93 6.44 33.92
CA PHE A 6 22.65 5.38 32.93
C PHE A 6 21.99 6.02 31.70
N GLY A 7 22.62 7.08 31.17
CA GLY A 7 22.30 7.74 29.90
C GLY A 7 22.67 6.93 28.65
N ASP A 8 23.26 5.75 28.80
CA ASP A 8 23.75 4.91 27.68
C ASP A 8 23.41 3.42 27.87
N GLY A 9 22.16 3.10 28.22
CA GLY A 9 21.69 1.70 28.39
C GLY A 9 20.32 1.38 27.78
N TRP A 10 19.53 2.37 27.34
CA TRP A 10 18.21 2.17 26.73
C TRP A 10 18.24 2.13 25.19
N ARG A 11 19.38 2.49 24.60
CA ARG A 11 19.53 2.73 23.15
C ARG A 11 19.49 1.48 22.26
N PHE A 12 19.45 0.26 22.81
CA PHE A 12 19.77 -0.93 22.01
C PHE A 12 18.83 -2.14 22.10
N CYS A 13 17.71 -2.10 22.84
CA CYS A 13 16.82 -3.29 22.93
C CYS A 13 15.35 -3.07 22.57
N CYS A 14 14.87 -1.83 22.45
CA CYS A 14 13.48 -1.53 22.08
C CYS A 14 13.32 -1.00 20.64
N LEU A 15 14.37 -1.10 19.81
CA LEU A 15 14.39 -0.60 18.43
C LEU A 15 13.80 -1.58 17.39
N LEU A 16 13.17 -2.67 17.82
CA LEU A 16 12.64 -3.71 16.94
C LEU A 16 11.22 -4.15 17.31
N LEU A 17 10.32 -3.22 17.60
CA LEU A 17 8.89 -3.50 17.42
C LEU A 17 8.37 -2.70 16.23
N ALA A 18 8.73 -3.24 15.07
CA ALA A 18 8.07 -3.00 13.79
C ALA A 18 6.59 -3.35 13.92
N VAL A 19 5.76 -2.35 14.19
CA VAL A 19 4.31 -2.45 14.07
C VAL A 19 3.85 -1.33 13.14
N SER A 20 4.23 -1.43 11.88
CA SER A 20 3.61 -0.68 10.78
C SER A 20 2.33 -1.40 10.34
N ILE A 21 1.29 -1.34 11.18
CA ILE A 21 -0.07 -1.71 10.77
C ILE A 21 -0.71 -0.45 10.16
N ALA A 22 -0.27 -0.10 8.95
CA ALA A 22 -0.98 0.85 8.11
C ALA A 22 -1.45 0.07 6.87
N GLY A 23 -2.76 -0.15 6.76
CA GLY A 23 -3.34 -0.83 5.61
C GLY A 23 -4.69 -1.48 5.88
N GLY A 24 -5.56 -0.84 6.67
CA GLY A 24 -6.95 -1.25 6.73
C GLY A 24 -7.61 -0.95 5.39
N CYS A 25 -7.83 -1.99 4.58
CA CYS A 25 -8.83 -2.15 3.49
C CYS A 25 -9.26 -0.92 2.64
N ALA A 26 -8.45 0.12 2.53
CA ALA A 26 -8.56 1.16 1.53
C ALA A 26 -7.59 0.77 0.42
N THR A 27 -8.15 0.45 -0.74
CA THR A 27 -7.38 -0.08 -1.87
C THR A 27 -6.41 0.96 -2.41
N MET A 28 -6.76 2.25 -2.34
CA MET A 28 -5.95 3.42 -2.71
C MET A 28 -6.47 4.68 -1.97
N SER A 29 -5.58 5.61 -1.66
CA SER A 29 -5.87 6.99 -1.23
C SER A 29 -6.15 7.91 -2.43
N GLU A 30 -6.67 9.12 -2.18
CA GLU A 30 -6.89 10.14 -3.22
C GLU A 30 -5.62 10.43 -4.04
N SER A 31 -4.50 10.66 -3.36
CA SER A 31 -3.22 10.90 -4.04
C SER A 31 -2.75 9.72 -4.87
N GLU A 32 -2.98 8.49 -4.38
CA GLU A 32 -2.65 7.29 -5.15
C GLU A 32 -3.54 7.17 -6.39
N CYS A 33 -4.84 7.46 -6.28
CA CYS A 33 -5.75 7.46 -7.42
C CYS A 33 -5.36 8.52 -8.48
N ILE A 34 -4.98 9.73 -8.06
CA ILE A 34 -4.59 10.82 -8.97
C ILE A 34 -3.32 10.47 -9.75
N ASN A 35 -2.36 9.85 -9.07
CA ASN A 35 -1.04 9.55 -9.65
C ASN A 35 -0.91 8.09 -10.09
N ALA A 36 -2.02 7.35 -10.18
CA ALA A 36 -2.01 5.94 -10.51
C ALA A 36 -1.53 5.69 -11.94
N ASP A 37 -0.45 4.94 -12.09
CA ASP A 37 -0.19 4.20 -13.33
C ASP A 37 -0.95 2.87 -13.25
N TRP A 38 -2.09 2.81 -13.94
CA TRP A 38 -2.99 1.65 -13.87
C TRP A 38 -2.33 0.36 -14.36
N ARG A 39 -1.39 0.45 -15.30
CA ARG A 39 -0.64 -0.71 -15.80
C ARG A 39 0.31 -1.23 -14.75
N GLU A 40 1.02 -0.35 -14.05
CA GLU A 40 1.89 -0.77 -12.95
C GLU A 40 1.09 -1.34 -11.77
N VAL A 41 -0.03 -0.69 -11.40
CA VAL A 41 -0.93 -1.18 -10.36
C VAL A 41 -1.44 -2.58 -10.71
N GLY A 42 -1.89 -2.78 -11.96
CA GLY A 42 -2.31 -4.08 -12.46
C GLY A 42 -1.19 -5.12 -12.36
N ARG A 43 0.01 -4.79 -12.83
CA ARG A 43 1.19 -5.68 -12.80
C ARG A 43 1.53 -6.11 -11.38
N ASN A 44 1.54 -5.18 -10.43
CA ASN A 44 1.78 -5.49 -9.03
C ASN A 44 0.68 -6.37 -8.44
N ASP A 45 -0.60 -6.07 -8.72
CA ASP A 45 -1.72 -6.92 -8.30
C ASP A 45 -1.66 -8.34 -8.88
N GLY A 46 -1.20 -8.48 -10.13
CA GLY A 46 -0.93 -9.78 -10.76
C GLY A 46 0.15 -10.57 -10.04
N LEU A 47 1.31 -9.93 -9.80
CA LEU A 47 2.45 -10.52 -9.09
C LEU A 47 2.10 -10.94 -7.66
N GLU A 48 1.25 -10.16 -7.00
CA GLU A 48 0.76 -10.47 -5.65
C GLU A 48 -0.38 -11.51 -5.64
N GLY A 49 -0.78 -12.03 -6.80
CA GLY A 49 -1.84 -13.03 -6.93
C GLY A 49 -3.22 -12.52 -6.50
N LYS A 50 -3.47 -11.20 -6.60
CA LYS A 50 -4.76 -10.62 -6.21
C LYS A 50 -5.88 -11.15 -7.10
N ARG A 51 -7.07 -11.26 -6.51
CA ARG A 51 -8.29 -11.69 -7.21
C ARG A 51 -8.66 -10.69 -8.29
N GLN A 52 -9.37 -11.14 -9.33
CA GLN A 52 -9.86 -10.27 -10.42
C GLN A 52 -10.76 -9.12 -9.92
N THR A 53 -11.42 -9.29 -8.78
CA THR A 53 -12.25 -8.25 -8.14
C THR A 53 -11.45 -7.09 -7.55
N GLN A 54 -10.12 -7.16 -7.56
CA GLN A 54 -9.26 -6.12 -7.00
C GLN A 54 -9.41 -4.78 -7.73
N LEU A 55 -9.55 -4.78 -9.06
CA LEU A 55 -9.85 -3.56 -9.82
C LEU A 55 -11.14 -2.87 -9.35
N ALA A 56 -12.18 -3.64 -9.04
CA ALA A 56 -13.44 -3.07 -8.55
C ALA A 56 -13.25 -2.38 -7.19
N ARG A 57 -12.37 -2.93 -6.33
CA ARG A 57 -12.02 -2.26 -5.07
C ARG A 57 -11.23 -0.96 -5.30
N HIS A 58 -10.32 -0.93 -6.27
CA HIS A 58 -9.63 0.31 -6.65
C HIS A 58 -10.62 1.34 -7.19
N TYR A 59 -11.56 0.91 -8.04
CA TYR A 59 -12.65 1.75 -8.54
C TYR A 59 -13.48 2.35 -7.40
N ASP A 60 -13.94 1.53 -6.44
CA ASP A 60 -14.77 1.99 -5.31
C ASP A 60 -14.06 2.99 -4.39
N ALA A 61 -12.73 2.95 -4.34
CA ALA A 61 -11.91 3.93 -3.64
C ALA A 61 -11.79 5.23 -4.44
N CYS A 62 -11.40 5.14 -5.71
CA CYS A 62 -11.09 6.28 -6.55
C CYS A 62 -12.32 7.08 -7.03
N ILE A 63 -13.47 6.41 -7.21
CA ILE A 63 -14.69 7.07 -7.70
C ILE A 63 -15.25 8.10 -6.71
N ARG A 64 -14.93 7.97 -5.42
CA ARG A 64 -15.28 8.95 -4.37
C ARG A 64 -14.61 10.31 -4.61
N TYR A 65 -13.49 10.31 -5.34
CA TYR A 65 -12.72 11.48 -5.76
C TYR A 65 -12.98 11.86 -7.23
N GLY A 66 -13.95 11.21 -7.89
CA GLY A 66 -14.26 11.44 -9.30
C GLY A 66 -13.26 10.82 -10.28
N ILE A 67 -12.38 9.92 -9.81
CA ILE A 67 -11.33 9.30 -10.61
C ILE A 67 -11.78 7.90 -11.04
N THR A 68 -11.70 7.62 -12.35
CA THR A 68 -12.04 6.32 -12.91
C THR A 68 -10.78 5.58 -13.34
N PRO A 69 -10.54 4.36 -12.83
CA PRO A 69 -9.45 3.51 -13.29
C PRO A 69 -9.49 3.21 -14.79
N ASP A 70 -8.32 3.22 -15.44
CA ASP A 70 -8.17 2.67 -16.78
C ASP A 70 -8.15 1.14 -16.69
N ARG A 71 -9.24 0.52 -17.16
CA ARG A 71 -9.40 -0.93 -17.10
C ARG A 71 -8.43 -1.66 -18.01
N ASP A 72 -8.21 -1.16 -19.21
CA ASP A 72 -7.46 -1.88 -20.23
C ASP A 72 -5.98 -1.90 -19.86
N GLU A 73 -5.44 -0.77 -19.40
CA GLU A 73 -4.08 -0.68 -18.87
C GLU A 73 -3.91 -1.56 -17.63
N TYR A 74 -4.87 -1.52 -16.68
CA TYR A 74 -4.82 -2.39 -15.51
C TYR A 74 -4.81 -3.87 -15.87
N MET A 75 -5.66 -4.31 -16.80
CA MET A 75 -5.71 -5.73 -17.19
C MET A 75 -4.43 -6.14 -17.92
N ALA A 76 -3.93 -5.32 -18.84
CA ALA A 76 -2.66 -5.58 -19.53
C ALA A 76 -1.49 -5.68 -18.54
N GLY A 77 -1.45 -4.81 -17.54
CA GLY A 77 -0.51 -4.88 -16.43
C GLY A 77 -0.64 -6.19 -15.65
N ARG A 78 -1.87 -6.51 -15.22
CA ARG A 78 -2.17 -7.69 -14.41
C ARG A 78 -1.80 -8.98 -15.08
N GLU A 79 -2.10 -9.12 -16.37
CA GLU A 79 -1.67 -10.26 -17.17
C GLU A 79 -0.14 -10.37 -17.24
N ALA A 80 0.58 -9.26 -17.35
CA ALA A 80 2.04 -9.26 -17.34
C ALA A 80 2.65 -9.61 -15.97
N GLY A 81 1.87 -9.55 -14.89
CA GLY A 81 2.29 -9.90 -13.54
C GLY A 81 1.92 -11.32 -13.09
N LEU A 82 1.09 -12.05 -13.85
CA LEU A 82 0.69 -13.43 -13.55
C LEU A 82 1.69 -14.45 -14.12
#